data_AF-A0A1C5SFT1-F1
#
_entry.id   AF-A0A1C5SFT1-F1
#
_cell.length_a   1.000
_cell.length_b   1.000
_cell.length_c   1.000
_cell.angle_alpha   90.00
_cell.angle_beta   90.00
_cell.angle_gamma   90.00
#
_symmetry.space_group_name_H-M   'P 1'
#
loop_
_entity.id
_entity.type
_entity.pdbx_description
1 polymer ?
#
loop_
_entity_poly.entity_id
_entity_poly.type
_entity_poly.pdbx_seq_one_letter_code
_entity_poly.pdbx_strand_id
1 'polypeptide(L)'
;MGYAFISYSSKDQEKANAIRSIFLNNNISCWMAPYDIPAGTKYAFVINDAIKDAACLVLLFTNASQESIFVEKEVERAVANGKPIITMELERVVLNSGYQFYLGNQQIIATPKINEDDENFQRALQGIAAFTGRTDTLKEKTQFSAANETATVQNAGGNKKHETVSRCSNPRIVEDASMKSGQKVTWDCIWFGSYPQSEVLGGMSSGRRVIELESSDVYDNQYAVVSSVLWKKITGAAYDRNDETIVDGVKYKRLSKTDAVYDTSEGSTYYEWGDDTVRYFKYEPIKWRVLDINGTNALLIADKALDDQKYSNTDASVTWETCTMRSWLNGYDSLYNSSSRDYTNLNFINYAFTSSERSAIKTTEVVNDDNISYGTEGGNNTSDKIFLLSENEVYNSSTAISYGFVKSSSTYDEARRCKSSTYVKAMGAYGSNCTWWLRSPGASSHIAAYVDYDGYIHDRFNPFAYATDLAVRPALHLDLSYSDLYSYAGTVSSDGSEDNL
;
A
#
# COMPACT_ATOMS: atom_id res chain seq x y z
N MET A 1 29.57 12.66 -27.53
CA MET A 1 28.41 12.25 -26.69
C MET A 1 27.53 13.46 -26.51
N GLY A 2 26.22 13.32 -26.72
CA GLY A 2 25.25 14.39 -26.56
C GLY A 2 24.32 14.11 -25.38
N TYR A 3 23.64 15.13 -24.88
CA TYR A 3 22.69 14.99 -23.77
C TYR A 3 21.24 15.00 -24.27
N ALA A 4 20.33 14.46 -23.46
CA ALA A 4 18.90 14.58 -23.66
C ALA A 4 18.40 15.91 -23.08
N PHE A 5 17.68 16.72 -23.86
CA PHE A 5 17.04 17.94 -23.36
C PHE A 5 15.65 17.60 -22.82
N ILE A 6 15.38 17.84 -21.53
CA ILE A 6 14.08 17.55 -20.91
C ILE A 6 13.18 18.78 -21.01
N SER A 7 12.13 18.69 -21.83
CA SER A 7 11.11 19.72 -22.00
C SER A 7 9.86 19.36 -21.19
N TYR A 8 9.43 20.25 -20.30
CA TYR A 8 8.33 20.01 -19.36
C TYR A 8 7.66 21.32 -18.92
N SER A 9 6.43 21.24 -18.42
CA SER A 9 5.76 22.39 -17.79
C SER A 9 6.32 22.61 -16.39
N SER A 10 6.51 23.85 -15.94
CA SER A 10 6.91 24.12 -14.55
C SER A 10 5.92 23.55 -13.52
N LYS A 11 4.66 23.29 -13.91
CA LYS A 11 3.66 22.60 -13.07
C LYS A 11 3.99 21.11 -12.84
N ASP A 12 4.81 20.50 -13.70
CA ASP A 12 5.26 19.10 -13.63
C ASP A 12 6.70 18.97 -13.09
N GLN A 13 7.20 19.97 -12.36
CA GLN A 13 8.60 20.01 -11.91
C GLN A 13 9.02 18.81 -11.07
N GLU A 14 8.14 18.28 -10.21
CA GLU A 14 8.43 17.09 -9.43
C GLU A 14 8.62 15.84 -10.32
N LYS A 15 7.74 15.65 -11.30
CA LYS A 15 7.85 14.56 -12.30
C LYS A 15 9.14 14.69 -13.12
N ALA A 16 9.46 15.90 -13.55
CA ALA A 16 10.68 16.20 -14.30
C ALA A 16 11.95 15.92 -13.47
N ASN A 17 11.94 16.27 -12.18
CA ASN A 17 13.03 15.98 -11.25
C ASN A 17 13.24 14.48 -11.05
N ALA A 18 12.16 13.70 -10.94
CA ALA A 18 12.23 12.25 -10.85
C ALA A 18 12.87 11.63 -12.10
N ILE A 19 12.40 12.02 -13.29
CA ILE A 19 12.96 11.55 -14.57
C ILE A 19 14.43 11.95 -14.72
N ARG A 20 14.78 13.19 -14.40
CA ARG A 20 16.17 13.67 -14.40
C ARG A 20 17.04 12.81 -13.48
N SER A 21 16.55 12.47 -12.29
CA SER A 21 17.29 11.65 -11.34
C SER A 21 17.53 10.23 -11.89
N ILE A 22 16.51 9.62 -12.51
CA ILE A 22 16.64 8.32 -13.15
C ILE A 22 17.63 8.37 -14.32
N PHE A 23 17.60 9.43 -15.14
CA PHE A 23 18.57 9.60 -16.23
C PHE A 23 19.99 9.65 -15.69
N LEU A 24 20.25 10.44 -14.64
CA LEU A 24 21.57 10.54 -14.01
C LEU A 24 22.01 9.20 -13.39
N ASN A 25 21.12 8.47 -12.73
CA ASN A 25 21.41 7.14 -12.17
C ASN A 25 21.76 6.11 -13.24
N ASN A 26 21.15 6.24 -14.43
CA ASN A 26 21.45 5.42 -15.61
C ASN A 26 22.61 5.97 -16.45
N ASN A 27 23.32 6.96 -15.93
CA ASN A 27 24.40 7.68 -16.60
C ASN A 27 24.00 8.32 -17.95
N ILE A 28 22.72 8.59 -18.17
CA ILE A 28 22.22 9.36 -19.31
C ILE A 28 22.45 10.84 -18.99
N SER A 29 23.31 11.50 -19.78
CA SER A 29 23.50 12.95 -19.66
C SER A 29 22.24 13.68 -20.09
N CYS A 30 21.77 14.61 -19.28
CA CYS A 30 20.58 15.39 -19.55
C CYS A 30 20.77 16.87 -19.22
N TRP A 31 20.00 17.70 -19.91
CA TRP A 31 19.90 19.14 -19.67
C TRP A 31 18.46 19.48 -19.31
N MET A 32 18.24 20.21 -18.22
CA MET A 32 16.92 20.59 -17.73
C MET A 32 16.96 21.95 -17.01
N ALA A 33 16.06 22.85 -17.39
CA ALA A 33 15.84 24.09 -16.66
C ALA A 33 15.14 23.81 -15.31
N PRO A 34 15.42 24.59 -14.23
CA PRO A 34 16.37 25.69 -14.17
C PRO A 34 17.83 25.26 -13.88
N TYR A 35 18.08 23.96 -13.63
CA TYR A 35 19.36 23.47 -13.11
C TYR A 35 20.56 23.74 -14.02
N ASP A 36 20.36 23.66 -15.33
CA ASP A 36 21.45 23.74 -16.31
C ASP A 36 21.52 25.11 -17.02
N ILE A 37 20.85 26.14 -16.47
CA ILE A 37 20.93 27.53 -16.93
C ILE A 37 22.04 28.27 -16.15
N PRO A 38 23.10 28.78 -16.81
CA PRO A 38 24.15 29.53 -16.12
C PRO A 38 23.62 30.85 -15.52
N ALA A 39 24.02 31.14 -14.28
CA ALA A 39 23.64 32.37 -13.60
C ALA A 39 24.04 33.63 -14.39
N GLY A 40 23.11 34.58 -14.54
CA GLY A 40 23.32 35.85 -15.25
C GLY A 40 23.09 35.81 -16.77
N THR A 41 22.64 34.69 -17.33
CA THR A 41 22.36 34.56 -18.78
C THR A 41 20.90 34.86 -19.13
N LYS A 42 20.65 35.26 -20.38
CA LYS A 42 19.29 35.44 -20.91
C LYS A 42 18.71 34.07 -21.28
N TYR A 43 17.71 33.62 -20.52
CA TYR A 43 17.07 32.29 -20.59
C TYR A 43 16.75 31.85 -22.02
N ALA A 44 16.17 32.73 -22.84
CA ALA A 44 15.74 32.40 -24.20
C ALA A 44 16.88 32.06 -25.18
N PHE A 45 18.09 32.59 -24.99
CA PHE A 45 19.23 32.27 -25.88
C PHE A 45 19.87 30.93 -25.49
N VAL A 46 20.08 30.72 -24.19
CA VAL A 46 20.70 29.49 -23.67
C VAL A 46 19.83 28.26 -23.97
N ILE A 47 18.51 28.36 -23.85
CA ILE A 47 17.60 27.24 -24.15
C ILE A 47 17.66 26.87 -25.64
N ASN A 48 17.72 27.85 -26.55
CA ASN A 48 17.82 27.58 -27.98
C ASN A 48 19.14 26.88 -28.35
N ASP A 49 20.26 27.33 -27.79
CA ASP A 49 21.55 26.70 -28.00
C ASP A 49 21.58 25.29 -27.38
N ALA A 50 20.99 25.11 -26.20
CA ALA A 50 20.89 23.81 -25.54
C ALA A 50 20.09 22.80 -26.36
N ILE A 51 18.94 23.19 -26.94
CA ILE A 51 18.16 22.31 -27.82
C ILE A 51 18.94 21.99 -29.10
N LYS A 52 19.66 22.98 -29.65
CA LYS A 52 20.48 22.78 -30.85
C LYS A 52 21.64 21.81 -30.61
N ASP A 53 22.22 21.79 -29.42
CA ASP A 53 23.35 20.92 -29.08
C ASP A 53 22.91 19.56 -28.50
N ALA A 54 21.65 19.42 -28.09
CA ALA A 54 21.08 18.17 -27.58
C ALA A 54 21.09 17.05 -28.64
N ALA A 55 21.21 15.80 -28.16
CA ALA A 55 21.09 14.61 -28.98
C ALA A 55 19.64 14.30 -29.36
N CYS A 56 18.71 14.54 -28.43
CA CYS A 56 17.27 14.41 -28.60
C CYS A 56 16.54 15.32 -27.61
N LEU A 57 15.30 15.66 -27.91
CA LEU A 57 14.37 16.29 -26.97
C LEU A 57 13.48 15.22 -26.34
N VAL A 58 13.41 15.19 -25.01
CA VAL A 58 12.50 14.37 -24.24
C VAL A 58 11.34 15.25 -23.80
N LEU A 59 10.16 15.02 -24.36
CA LEU A 59 8.96 15.79 -24.07
C LEU A 59 8.16 15.08 -22.98
N LEU A 60 8.05 15.71 -21.81
CA LEU A 60 7.18 15.25 -20.72
C LEU A 60 5.77 15.78 -20.99
N PHE A 61 4.93 14.91 -21.51
CA PHE A 61 3.66 15.28 -22.12
C PHE A 61 2.48 15.14 -21.14
N THR A 62 1.84 16.28 -20.86
CA THR A 62 0.74 16.48 -19.90
C THR A 62 -0.17 17.60 -20.42
N ASN A 63 -1.36 17.79 -19.84
CA ASN A 63 -2.21 18.93 -20.17
C ASN A 63 -1.50 20.25 -19.83
N ALA A 64 -0.76 20.27 -18.72
CA ALA A 64 0.02 21.42 -18.31
C ALA A 64 1.17 21.76 -19.27
N SER A 65 1.76 20.77 -19.95
CA SER A 65 2.79 21.01 -20.96
C SER A 65 2.19 21.42 -22.31
N GLN A 66 1.00 20.90 -22.66
CA GLN A 66 0.24 21.35 -23.83
C GLN A 66 -0.19 22.83 -23.77
N GLU A 67 -0.47 23.35 -22.57
CA GLU A 67 -0.83 24.76 -22.35
C GLU A 67 0.39 25.69 -22.24
N SER A 68 1.61 25.14 -22.18
CA SER A 68 2.82 25.92 -21.95
C SER A 68 3.40 26.44 -23.25
N ILE A 69 3.35 27.77 -23.43
CA ILE A 69 4.01 28.46 -24.55
C ILE A 69 5.53 28.22 -24.60
N PHE A 70 6.16 27.90 -23.46
CA PHE A 70 7.58 27.56 -23.43
C PHE A 70 7.83 26.17 -23.99
N VAL A 71 7.06 25.16 -23.56
CA VAL A 71 7.15 23.79 -24.09
C VAL A 71 6.85 23.78 -25.59
N GLU A 72 5.83 24.52 -26.03
CA GLU A 72 5.49 24.64 -27.46
C GLU A 72 6.66 25.17 -28.29
N LYS A 73 7.33 26.24 -27.82
CA LYS A 73 8.51 26.82 -28.49
C LYS A 73 9.71 25.88 -28.50
N GLU A 74 9.91 25.11 -27.44
CA GLU A 74 11.00 24.12 -27.36
C GLU A 74 10.78 22.97 -28.35
N VAL A 75 9.54 22.50 -28.48
CA VAL A 75 9.13 21.49 -29.47
C VAL A 75 9.29 22.03 -30.89
N GLU A 76 8.79 23.23 -31.19
CA GLU A 76 8.97 23.89 -32.49
C GLU A 76 10.47 24.01 -32.84
N ARG A 77 11.30 24.41 -31.88
CA ARG A 77 12.75 24.55 -32.06
C ARG A 77 13.43 23.21 -32.30
N ALA A 78 13.03 22.14 -31.60
CA ALA A 78 13.56 20.81 -31.83
C ALA A 78 13.23 20.30 -33.23
N VAL A 79 11.98 20.50 -33.69
CA VAL A 79 11.56 20.19 -35.07
C VAL A 79 12.38 20.97 -36.08
N ALA A 80 12.54 22.29 -35.89
CA ALA A 80 13.31 23.14 -36.80
C ALA A 80 14.80 22.77 -36.91
N ASN A 81 15.39 22.21 -35.85
CA ASN A 81 16.78 21.73 -35.83
C ASN A 81 16.91 20.23 -36.20
N GLY A 82 15.83 19.56 -36.61
CA GLY A 82 15.83 18.14 -36.96
C GLY A 82 16.17 17.21 -35.79
N LYS A 83 15.85 17.62 -34.56
CA LYS A 83 16.11 16.82 -33.35
C LYS A 83 15.03 15.74 -33.18
N PRO A 84 15.41 14.48 -32.91
CA PRO A 84 14.45 13.46 -32.50
C PRO A 84 13.70 13.90 -31.25
N ILE A 85 12.38 13.71 -31.24
CA ILE A 85 11.52 13.99 -30.09
C ILE A 85 11.02 12.65 -29.55
N ILE A 86 11.32 12.40 -28.27
CA ILE A 86 10.83 11.24 -27.54
C ILE A 86 9.76 11.74 -26.58
N THR A 87 8.50 11.50 -26.95
CA THR A 87 7.35 11.95 -26.16
C THR A 87 6.99 10.90 -25.13
N MET A 88 7.15 11.26 -23.86
CA MET A 88 6.76 10.50 -22.68
C MET A 88 5.42 11.06 -22.19
N GLU A 89 4.33 10.37 -22.49
CA GLU A 89 3.00 10.75 -22.02
C GLU A 89 2.85 10.35 -20.54
N LEU A 90 2.94 11.35 -19.65
CA LEU A 90 2.94 11.15 -18.19
C LEU A 90 1.53 11.09 -17.60
N GLU A 91 0.53 11.51 -18.37
CA GLU A 91 -0.88 11.41 -18.02
C GLU A 91 -1.68 11.31 -19.33
N ARG A 92 -2.88 10.72 -19.29
CA ARG A 92 -3.69 10.55 -20.50
C ARG A 92 -4.18 11.91 -20.99
N VAL A 93 -3.77 12.28 -22.20
CA VAL A 93 -4.13 13.59 -22.78
C VAL A 93 -4.69 13.47 -24.19
N VAL A 94 -5.65 14.33 -24.53
CA VAL A 94 -6.07 14.52 -25.91
C VAL A 94 -5.21 15.61 -26.54
N LEU A 95 -4.60 15.32 -27.69
CA LEU A 95 -3.77 16.29 -28.40
C LEU A 95 -4.60 17.50 -28.84
N ASN A 96 -4.20 18.70 -28.43
CA ASN A 96 -4.73 19.94 -28.98
C ASN A 96 -4.27 20.14 -30.45
N SER A 97 -4.89 21.09 -31.15
CA SER A 97 -4.60 21.33 -32.58
C SER A 97 -3.13 21.67 -32.87
N GLY A 98 -2.41 22.30 -31.93
CA GLY A 98 -0.99 22.61 -32.08
C GLY A 98 -0.11 21.35 -32.00
N TYR A 99 -0.31 20.52 -30.97
CA TYR A 99 0.45 19.29 -30.80
C TYR A 99 0.03 18.17 -31.75
N GLN A 100 -1.19 18.20 -32.31
CA GLN A 100 -1.56 17.35 -33.45
C GLN A 100 -0.65 17.60 -34.66
N PHE A 101 -0.26 18.85 -34.91
CA PHE A 101 0.65 19.19 -36.00
C PHE A 101 2.08 18.68 -35.74
N TYR A 102 2.60 18.86 -34.53
CA TYR A 102 3.98 18.47 -34.19
C TYR A 102 4.16 16.97 -33.93
N LEU A 103 3.19 16.32 -33.29
CA LEU A 103 3.30 14.95 -32.78
C LEU A 103 2.40 13.94 -33.51
N GLY A 104 1.49 14.38 -34.39
CA GLY A 104 0.46 13.50 -34.99
C GLY A 104 0.99 12.30 -35.79
N ASN A 105 2.25 12.36 -36.24
CA ASN A 105 2.95 11.28 -36.94
C ASN A 105 4.13 10.69 -36.14
N GLN A 106 4.28 11.07 -34.86
CA GLN A 106 5.36 10.60 -33.99
C GLN A 106 4.86 9.55 -33.00
N GLN A 107 5.77 8.66 -32.61
CA GLN A 107 5.47 7.68 -31.57
C GLN A 107 5.39 8.38 -30.20
N ILE A 108 4.25 8.23 -29.53
CA ILE A 108 4.07 8.63 -28.14
C ILE A 108 4.19 7.38 -27.28
N ILE A 109 5.03 7.44 -26.25
CA ILE A 109 5.22 6.34 -25.30
C ILE A 109 4.45 6.72 -24.04
N ALA A 110 3.39 5.98 -23.73
CA ALA A 110 2.64 6.14 -22.50
C ALA A 110 3.51 5.71 -21.32
N THR A 111 3.96 6.67 -20.53
CA THR A 111 4.79 6.46 -19.32
C THR A 111 4.11 7.11 -18.11
N PRO A 112 2.88 6.70 -17.75
CA PRO A 112 2.16 7.27 -16.61
C PRO A 112 2.86 6.95 -15.28
N LYS A 113 3.69 5.91 -15.26
CA LYS A 113 4.55 5.55 -14.14
C LYS A 113 6.00 5.93 -14.47
N ILE A 114 6.57 6.81 -13.66
CA ILE A 114 8.00 7.16 -13.73
C ILE A 114 8.76 6.12 -12.89
N ASN A 115 8.93 4.92 -13.45
CA ASN A 115 9.61 3.81 -12.79
C ASN A 115 10.43 3.00 -13.81
N GLU A 116 11.63 2.58 -13.44
CA GLU A 116 12.51 1.73 -14.23
C GLU A 116 11.98 0.30 -14.40
N ASP A 117 10.99 -0.15 -13.63
CA ASP A 117 10.38 -1.47 -13.85
C ASP A 117 9.25 -1.45 -14.90
N ASP A 118 8.80 -0.27 -15.32
CA ASP A 118 7.74 -0.14 -16.33
C ASP A 118 8.32 -0.37 -17.73
N GLU A 119 7.70 -1.28 -18.50
CA GLU A 119 8.19 -1.66 -19.82
C GLU A 119 8.19 -0.48 -20.81
N ASN A 120 7.19 0.39 -20.75
CA ASN A 120 7.12 1.56 -21.62
C ASN A 120 8.13 2.62 -21.19
N PHE A 121 8.33 2.81 -19.89
CA PHE A 121 9.38 3.69 -19.38
C PHE A 121 10.77 3.19 -19.78
N GLN A 122 11.03 1.88 -19.66
CA GLN A 122 12.27 1.26 -20.13
C GLN A 122 12.45 1.40 -21.63
N ARG A 123 11.40 1.25 -22.42
CA ARG A 123 11.43 1.48 -23.86
C ARG A 123 11.79 2.94 -24.20
N ALA A 124 11.21 3.91 -23.48
CA ALA A 124 11.59 5.32 -23.62
C ALA A 124 13.06 5.52 -23.24
N LEU A 125 13.50 4.98 -22.10
CA LEU A 125 14.86 5.07 -21.57
C LEU A 125 15.88 4.47 -22.56
N GLN A 126 15.58 3.32 -23.16
CA GLN A 126 16.39 2.68 -24.21
C GLN A 126 16.51 3.57 -25.45
N GLY A 127 15.41 4.16 -25.89
CA GLY A 127 15.41 5.11 -27.01
C GLY A 127 16.31 6.31 -26.72
N ILE A 128 16.18 6.90 -25.54
CA ILE A 128 16.98 8.06 -25.09
C ILE A 128 18.47 7.69 -24.98
N ALA A 129 18.78 6.52 -24.41
CA ALA A 129 20.13 6.01 -24.27
C ALA A 129 20.81 5.80 -25.63
N ALA A 130 20.06 5.30 -26.63
CA ALA A 130 20.56 5.14 -27.99
C ALA A 130 20.97 6.48 -28.64
N PHE A 131 20.19 7.54 -28.46
CA PHE A 131 20.53 8.86 -29.01
C PHE A 131 21.68 9.55 -28.26
N THR A 132 21.79 9.33 -26.95
CA THR A 132 22.86 9.93 -26.12
C THR A 132 24.20 9.18 -26.22
N GLY A 133 24.24 8.04 -26.92
CA GLY A 133 25.44 7.27 -27.21
C GLY A 133 25.82 6.22 -26.15
N ARG A 134 24.82 5.65 -25.46
CA ARG A 134 24.99 4.57 -24.48
C ARG A 134 24.11 3.36 -24.84
N THR A 135 24.66 2.43 -25.61
CA THR A 135 23.97 1.18 -26.00
C THR A 135 24.29 -0.02 -25.11
N ASP A 136 25.25 0.10 -24.19
CA ASP A 136 25.86 -1.06 -23.52
C ASP A 136 25.28 -1.40 -22.14
N THR A 137 24.40 -0.58 -21.56
CA THR A 137 23.92 -0.76 -20.17
C THR A 137 22.62 -1.56 -20.00
N LEU A 138 21.97 -2.05 -21.07
CA LEU A 138 20.64 -2.68 -20.96
C LEU A 138 20.52 -4.08 -21.62
N LYS A 139 21.62 -4.72 -22.02
CA LYS A 139 21.62 -5.98 -22.80
C LYS A 139 21.77 -7.31 -22.04
N GLU A 140 21.94 -7.35 -20.72
CA GLU A 140 22.21 -8.62 -20.02
C GLU A 140 20.98 -9.44 -19.58
N LYS A 141 19.73 -9.04 -19.89
CA LYS A 141 18.53 -9.80 -19.47
C LYS A 141 17.85 -10.65 -20.55
N THR A 142 18.44 -10.84 -21.73
CA THR A 142 17.78 -11.56 -22.83
C THR A 142 18.60 -12.73 -23.35
N GLN A 143 18.90 -13.73 -22.51
CA GLN A 143 19.23 -15.09 -22.95
C GLN A 143 19.24 -16.07 -21.76
N PHE A 144 18.08 -16.65 -21.43
CA PHE A 144 18.00 -18.04 -20.99
C PHE A 144 16.79 -18.67 -21.68
N SER A 145 17.11 -19.56 -22.61
CA SER A 145 16.22 -20.28 -23.51
C SER A 145 15.50 -21.43 -22.82
N ALA A 146 14.27 -21.65 -23.25
CA ALA A 146 13.69 -22.95 -23.61
C ALA A 146 14.38 -24.21 -23.06
N ALA A 147 13.76 -24.83 -22.04
CA ALA A 147 13.50 -26.28 -21.93
C ALA A 147 13.00 -26.60 -20.51
N ASN A 148 11.69 -26.83 -20.38
CA ASN A 148 11.03 -27.85 -19.55
C ASN A 148 9.58 -27.43 -19.24
N GLU A 149 8.65 -27.90 -20.08
CA GLU A 149 7.31 -28.31 -19.62
C GLU A 149 7.52 -29.44 -18.58
N THR A 150 6.77 -29.60 -17.49
CA THR A 150 5.32 -29.61 -17.32
C THR A 150 4.97 -29.42 -15.84
N ALA A 151 4.05 -28.52 -15.52
CA ALA A 151 3.03 -28.73 -14.48
C ALA A 151 1.87 -27.76 -14.74
N THR A 152 0.75 -28.35 -15.16
CA THR A 152 -0.53 -27.75 -15.50
C THR A 152 -1.17 -27.00 -14.33
N VAL A 153 -1.52 -25.73 -14.54
CA VAL A 153 -2.83 -25.18 -14.13
C VAL A 153 -3.38 -24.41 -15.32
N GLN A 154 -4.63 -24.72 -15.69
CA GLN A 154 -5.30 -24.29 -16.90
C GLN A 154 -5.59 -22.79 -16.90
N ASN A 155 -5.24 -22.13 -18.01
CA ASN A 155 -5.75 -20.81 -18.38
C ASN A 155 -7.16 -20.92 -18.96
N ALA A 156 -8.04 -20.03 -18.53
CA ALA A 156 -9.06 -19.37 -19.34
C ALA A 156 -9.18 -17.96 -18.73
N GLY A 157 -8.89 -16.83 -19.37
CA GLY A 157 -8.99 -16.44 -20.77
C GLY A 157 -9.93 -15.25 -20.84
N GLY A 158 -9.43 -14.04 -21.13
CA GLY A 158 -10.29 -12.91 -21.50
C GLY A 158 -9.77 -11.50 -21.20
N ASN A 159 -9.32 -10.81 -22.27
CA ASN A 159 -9.26 -9.35 -22.35
C ASN A 159 -10.56 -8.72 -21.80
N LYS A 160 -10.47 -7.95 -20.71
CA LYS A 160 -11.50 -6.96 -20.34
C LYS A 160 -10.88 -5.64 -19.92
N LYS A 161 -11.39 -4.61 -20.58
CA LYS A 161 -11.15 -3.19 -20.45
C LYS A 161 -11.17 -2.74 -18.98
N HIS A 162 -10.30 -1.78 -18.63
CA HIS A 162 -10.45 -0.99 -17.41
C HIS A 162 -11.70 -0.11 -17.53
N GLU A 163 -12.77 -0.55 -16.87
CA GLU A 163 -13.94 0.27 -16.57
C GLU A 163 -13.65 1.13 -15.32
N THR A 164 -13.80 2.43 -15.48
CA THR A 164 -13.76 3.49 -14.47
C THR A 164 -14.80 3.27 -13.38
N VAL A 165 -14.42 3.36 -12.08
CA VAL A 165 -15.20 3.70 -10.84
C VAL A 165 -16.67 3.20 -10.73
N SER A 166 -17.09 2.27 -11.58
CA SER A 166 -18.45 1.73 -11.72
C SER A 166 -18.55 0.34 -11.11
N ARG A 167 -17.49 -0.13 -10.42
CA ARG A 167 -17.36 -1.52 -10.01
C ARG A 167 -17.37 -1.75 -8.50
N CYS A 168 -16.91 -0.80 -7.68
CA CYS A 168 -17.04 -0.94 -6.23
C CYS A 168 -18.46 -0.56 -5.81
N SER A 169 -19.09 -1.43 -5.04
CA SER A 169 -20.45 -1.27 -4.54
C SER A 169 -20.47 -1.48 -3.02
N ASN A 170 -21.54 -1.00 -2.40
CA ASN A 170 -21.85 -1.34 -1.02
C ASN A 170 -21.99 -2.87 -0.83
N PRO A 171 -21.83 -3.36 0.40
CA PRO A 171 -21.93 -4.78 0.71
C PRO A 171 -23.23 -5.40 0.21
N ARG A 172 -23.13 -6.60 -0.37
CA ARG A 172 -24.28 -7.37 -0.85
C ARG A 172 -24.62 -8.44 0.17
N ILE A 173 -25.81 -8.35 0.74
CA ILE A 173 -26.27 -9.23 1.84
C ILE A 173 -27.39 -10.12 1.31
N VAL A 174 -27.26 -11.43 1.50
CA VAL A 174 -28.25 -12.44 1.10
C VAL A 174 -28.50 -13.37 2.29
N GLU A 175 -29.76 -13.75 2.51
CA GLU A 175 -30.09 -14.76 3.52
C GLU A 175 -29.38 -16.09 3.19
N ASP A 176 -28.71 -16.66 4.18
CA ASP A 176 -28.03 -17.94 4.05
C ASP A 176 -28.11 -18.68 5.38
N ALA A 177 -29.07 -19.60 5.47
CA ALA A 177 -29.31 -20.40 6.67
C ALA A 177 -28.17 -21.39 7.01
N SER A 178 -27.19 -21.56 6.12
CA SER A 178 -25.99 -22.37 6.42
C SER A 178 -24.97 -21.61 7.29
N MET A 179 -25.03 -20.27 7.30
CA MET A 179 -24.16 -19.42 8.13
C MET A 179 -24.70 -19.28 9.56
N LYS A 180 -23.80 -19.12 10.53
CA LYS A 180 -24.17 -18.83 11.92
C LYS A 180 -24.84 -17.47 12.06
N SER A 181 -24.44 -16.50 11.24
CA SER A 181 -25.08 -15.20 11.10
C SER A 181 -26.49 -15.26 10.50
N GLY A 182 -26.82 -16.33 9.77
CA GLY A 182 -28.01 -16.41 8.93
C GLY A 182 -27.94 -15.61 7.63
N GLN A 183 -26.80 -14.99 7.33
CA GLN A 183 -26.59 -14.18 6.12
C GLN A 183 -25.20 -14.36 5.52
N LYS A 184 -25.14 -14.49 4.19
CA LYS A 184 -23.91 -14.33 3.43
C LYS A 184 -23.74 -12.88 3.03
N VAL A 185 -22.55 -12.34 3.26
CA VAL A 185 -22.19 -11.01 2.79
C VAL A 185 -21.04 -11.09 1.82
N THR A 186 -21.11 -10.32 0.73
CA THR A 186 -20.02 -10.15 -0.23
C THR A 186 -19.62 -8.68 -0.29
N TRP A 187 -18.36 -8.41 -0.02
CA TRP A 187 -17.74 -7.09 -0.17
C TRP A 187 -16.96 -7.02 -1.47
N ASP A 188 -17.06 -5.87 -2.14
CA ASP A 188 -16.05 -5.51 -3.13
C ASP A 188 -14.76 -5.13 -2.40
N CYS A 189 -13.63 -5.43 -3.04
CA CYS A 189 -12.31 -5.19 -2.46
C CYS A 189 -11.45 -4.28 -3.34
N ILE A 190 -10.51 -3.60 -2.71
CA ILE A 190 -9.47 -2.81 -3.40
C ILE A 190 -8.08 -3.09 -2.85
N TRP A 191 -7.06 -2.94 -3.71
CA TRP A 191 -5.65 -2.87 -3.33
C TRP A 191 -5.25 -1.41 -3.13
N PHE A 192 -4.68 -1.08 -1.97
CA PHE A 192 -4.23 0.26 -1.63
C PHE A 192 -3.18 0.22 -0.51
N GLY A 193 -2.01 0.84 -0.68
CA GLY A 193 -0.89 0.70 0.25
C GLY A 193 -0.29 -0.72 0.28
N SER A 194 0.73 -0.90 1.12
CA SER A 194 1.42 -2.18 1.31
C SER A 194 1.95 -2.34 2.72
N TYR A 195 1.95 -3.55 3.29
CA TYR A 195 2.46 -3.82 4.64
C TYR A 195 3.16 -5.19 4.69
N PRO A 196 4.02 -5.47 5.68
CA PRO A 196 4.62 -6.80 5.85
C PRO A 196 3.55 -7.87 6.06
N GLN A 197 3.63 -8.97 5.30
CA GLN A 197 2.64 -10.06 5.39
C GLN A 197 3.29 -11.44 5.42
N SER A 198 3.98 -11.82 4.35
CA SER A 198 4.61 -13.14 4.22
C SER A 198 6.03 -13.21 4.80
N GLU A 199 6.36 -14.31 5.48
CA GLU A 199 7.75 -14.59 5.91
C GLU A 199 8.62 -14.96 4.71
N VAL A 200 9.86 -14.49 4.66
CA VAL A 200 10.81 -14.77 3.58
C VAL A 200 11.81 -15.82 4.02
N LEU A 201 12.00 -16.84 3.19
CA LEU A 201 12.82 -18.03 3.49
C LEU A 201 13.89 -18.27 2.42
N GLY A 202 15.07 -18.74 2.83
CA GLY A 202 16.17 -19.09 1.94
C GLY A 202 16.11 -20.56 1.47
N GLY A 203 15.95 -20.78 0.17
CA GLY A 203 15.58 -22.09 -0.43
C GLY A 203 16.24 -23.36 0.14
N MET A 204 17.57 -23.44 0.23
CA MET A 204 18.25 -24.70 0.59
C MET A 204 18.37 -24.96 2.11
N SER A 205 18.14 -23.95 2.96
CA SER A 205 18.31 -24.05 4.42
C SER A 205 17.00 -24.02 5.20
N SER A 206 15.87 -23.76 4.53
CA SER A 206 14.58 -23.51 5.19
C SER A 206 13.68 -24.75 5.30
N GLY A 207 14.13 -25.95 4.93
CA GLY A 207 13.28 -27.16 4.94
C GLY A 207 12.60 -27.44 6.28
N ARG A 208 13.32 -27.26 7.40
CA ARG A 208 12.73 -27.35 8.75
C ARG A 208 11.70 -26.25 9.00
N ARG A 209 12.01 -25.02 8.61
CA ARG A 209 11.13 -23.85 8.84
C ARG A 209 9.85 -23.92 8.01
N VAL A 210 9.93 -24.41 6.78
CA VAL A 210 8.75 -24.66 5.94
C VAL A 210 7.84 -25.67 6.62
N ILE A 211 8.40 -26.78 7.14
CA ILE A 211 7.63 -27.76 7.91
C ILE A 211 6.99 -27.09 9.13
N GLU A 212 7.70 -26.27 9.91
CA GLU A 212 7.12 -25.57 11.06
C GLU A 212 5.93 -24.68 10.66
N LEU A 213 6.08 -23.90 9.58
CA LEU A 213 5.02 -23.03 9.07
C LEU A 213 3.81 -23.79 8.52
N GLU A 214 4.01 -24.98 7.95
CA GLU A 214 2.98 -25.83 7.36
C GLU A 214 2.38 -26.86 8.34
N SER A 215 3.10 -27.21 9.41
CA SER A 215 2.77 -28.33 10.31
C SER A 215 1.57 -28.06 11.22
N SER A 216 1.09 -26.82 11.23
CA SER A 216 -0.09 -26.42 11.97
C SER A 216 -1.19 -26.05 11.01
N ASP A 217 -2.18 -26.95 10.89
CA ASP A 217 -3.46 -26.68 10.23
C ASP A 217 -4.17 -25.44 10.81
N VAL A 218 -3.72 -24.93 11.98
CA VAL A 218 -4.29 -23.77 12.68
C VAL A 218 -3.77 -22.45 12.10
N TYR A 219 -2.65 -22.40 11.35
CA TYR A 219 -1.97 -21.13 11.06
C TYR A 219 -2.05 -20.55 9.65
N ASP A 220 -2.47 -21.26 8.60
CA ASP A 220 -2.60 -20.68 7.23
C ASP A 220 -1.43 -19.69 6.91
N ASN A 221 -0.20 -20.12 7.20
CA ASN A 221 0.98 -19.25 7.17
C ASN A 221 1.41 -19.01 5.73
N GLN A 222 1.60 -17.74 5.38
CA GLN A 222 2.10 -17.32 4.09
C GLN A 222 3.60 -17.07 4.16
N TYR A 223 4.33 -17.65 3.21
CA TYR A 223 5.77 -17.50 3.10
C TYR A 223 6.22 -17.44 1.64
N ALA A 224 7.39 -16.85 1.41
CA ALA A 224 8.03 -16.74 0.11
C ALA A 224 9.43 -17.35 0.16
N VAL A 225 9.64 -18.45 -0.56
CA VAL A 225 10.96 -19.05 -0.72
C VAL A 225 11.72 -18.34 -1.83
N VAL A 226 12.86 -17.74 -1.47
CA VAL A 226 13.72 -17.03 -2.41
C VAL A 226 15.01 -17.79 -2.70
N SER A 227 15.65 -17.44 -3.83
CA SER A 227 16.95 -18.02 -4.20
C SER A 227 18.00 -17.72 -3.13
N SER A 228 19.02 -18.57 -3.02
CA SER A 228 20.13 -18.36 -2.08
C SER A 228 20.88 -17.05 -2.32
N VAL A 229 20.90 -16.56 -3.56
CA VAL A 229 21.49 -15.27 -3.94
C VAL A 229 20.65 -14.13 -3.37
N LEU A 230 19.34 -14.15 -3.60
CA LEU A 230 18.44 -13.11 -3.10
C LEU A 230 18.37 -13.13 -1.57
N TRP A 231 18.33 -14.32 -0.95
CA TRP A 231 18.39 -14.46 0.50
C TRP A 231 19.60 -13.74 1.10
N LYS A 232 20.81 -13.97 0.55
CA LYS A 232 22.03 -13.29 1.02
C LYS A 232 21.95 -11.77 0.86
N LYS A 233 21.32 -11.27 -0.21
CA LYS A 233 21.08 -9.83 -0.38
C LYS A 233 20.15 -9.29 0.70
N ILE A 234 19.04 -9.97 0.96
CA ILE A 234 18.03 -9.56 1.97
C ILE A 234 18.63 -9.56 3.37
N THR A 235 19.32 -10.63 3.77
CA THR A 235 19.89 -10.74 5.12
C THR A 235 21.14 -9.89 5.31
N GLY A 236 21.86 -9.59 4.22
CA GLY A 236 23.09 -8.78 4.22
C GLY A 236 22.89 -7.30 3.91
N ALA A 237 21.65 -6.87 3.62
CA ALA A 237 21.34 -5.48 3.32
C ALA A 237 21.50 -4.57 4.55
N ALA A 238 21.73 -3.29 4.28
CA ALA A 238 21.57 -2.26 5.30
C ALA A 238 20.06 -2.00 5.49
N TYR A 239 19.61 -2.16 6.74
CA TYR A 239 18.26 -1.78 7.16
C TYR A 239 18.31 -0.40 7.81
N ASP A 240 17.28 0.40 7.55
CA ASP A 240 17.14 1.70 8.18
C ASP A 240 16.73 1.59 9.66
N ARG A 241 16.49 2.73 10.30
CA ARG A 241 16.08 2.80 11.71
C ARG A 241 14.69 2.20 12.01
N ASN A 242 13.91 1.87 10.98
CA ASN A 242 12.60 1.24 11.08
C ASN A 242 12.67 -0.26 10.78
N ASP A 243 13.89 -0.80 10.64
CA ASP A 243 14.15 -2.16 10.19
C ASP A 243 13.55 -2.45 8.80
N GLU A 244 13.60 -1.46 7.91
CA GLU A 244 13.15 -1.60 6.52
C GLU A 244 14.32 -1.50 5.53
N THR A 245 14.20 -2.20 4.41
CA THR A 245 15.14 -2.09 3.29
C THR A 245 14.45 -2.36 1.96
N ILE A 246 15.09 -1.97 0.86
CA ILE A 246 14.66 -2.33 -0.50
C ILE A 246 15.77 -3.17 -1.14
N VAL A 247 15.42 -4.37 -1.57
CA VAL A 247 16.32 -5.27 -2.30
C VAL A 247 15.65 -5.67 -3.61
N ASP A 248 16.33 -5.42 -4.73
CA ASP A 248 15.85 -5.71 -6.08
C ASP A 248 14.41 -5.17 -6.33
N GLY A 249 14.12 -3.96 -5.86
CA GLY A 249 12.83 -3.28 -6.03
C GLY A 249 11.72 -3.72 -5.06
N VAL A 250 11.97 -4.71 -4.19
CA VAL A 250 11.00 -5.19 -3.21
C VAL A 250 11.37 -4.67 -1.82
N LYS A 251 10.39 -4.13 -1.11
CA LYS A 251 10.54 -3.67 0.28
C LYS A 251 10.42 -4.86 1.25
N TYR A 252 11.33 -4.92 2.22
CA TYR A 252 11.35 -5.95 3.25
C TYR A 252 11.40 -5.31 4.64
N LYS A 253 10.79 -5.97 5.61
CA LYS A 253 10.93 -5.67 7.03
C LYS A 253 11.73 -6.76 7.71
N ARG A 254 12.74 -6.36 8.46
CA ARG A 254 13.41 -7.21 9.44
C ARG A 254 12.66 -7.09 10.76
N LEU A 255 12.44 -8.20 11.45
CA LEU A 255 11.76 -8.23 12.74
C LEU A 255 12.59 -9.04 13.73
N SER A 256 12.99 -8.42 14.84
CA SER A 256 13.57 -9.14 15.97
C SER A 256 12.47 -9.78 16.81
N LYS A 257 12.74 -10.93 17.43
CA LYS A 257 11.84 -11.56 18.41
C LYS A 257 11.47 -10.57 19.52
N THR A 258 12.40 -9.73 19.94
CA THR A 258 12.21 -8.71 20.99
C THR A 258 11.29 -7.56 20.57
N ASP A 259 11.03 -7.41 19.27
CA ASP A 259 10.14 -6.37 18.74
C ASP A 259 8.69 -6.86 18.68
N ALA A 260 8.45 -8.17 18.83
CA ALA A 260 7.11 -8.74 18.94
C ALA A 260 6.44 -8.23 20.23
N VAL A 261 5.15 -7.94 20.12
CA VAL A 261 4.31 -7.52 21.26
C VAL A 261 4.10 -8.68 22.24
N TYR A 262 4.04 -9.91 21.72
CA TYR A 262 4.05 -11.14 22.50
C TYR A 262 5.00 -12.18 21.91
N ASP A 263 6.02 -12.59 22.67
CA ASP A 263 7.11 -13.47 22.20
C ASP A 263 7.22 -14.77 23.02
N THR A 264 6.16 -15.58 23.05
CA THR A 264 6.25 -16.88 23.73
C THR A 264 7.32 -17.80 23.13
N SER A 265 8.13 -18.44 24.00
CA SER A 265 9.06 -19.52 23.65
C SER A 265 8.46 -20.93 23.85
N GLU A 266 7.22 -21.03 24.31
CA GLU A 266 6.61 -22.30 24.72
C GLU A 266 5.15 -22.40 24.27
N GLY A 267 4.87 -23.44 23.47
CA GLY A 267 3.52 -23.84 23.09
C GLY A 267 3.33 -23.92 21.58
N SER A 268 2.78 -25.04 21.10
CA SER A 268 2.50 -25.33 19.69
C SER A 268 1.39 -24.45 19.09
N THR A 269 0.89 -23.46 19.85
CA THR A 269 -0.32 -22.71 19.56
C THR A 269 -0.07 -21.26 19.06
N TYR A 270 1.18 -20.76 19.08
CA TYR A 270 1.59 -19.41 18.66
C TYR A 270 2.68 -19.47 17.57
N TYR A 271 3.04 -18.32 17.00
CA TYR A 271 4.13 -18.25 16.02
C TYR A 271 5.44 -18.76 16.62
N GLU A 272 5.97 -19.84 16.05
CA GLU A 272 7.19 -20.46 16.55
C GLU A 272 8.42 -19.68 16.09
N TRP A 273 9.05 -18.95 17.01
CA TRP A 273 10.30 -18.25 16.73
C TRP A 273 11.50 -19.21 16.59
N GLY A 274 11.47 -20.37 17.24
CA GLY A 274 12.59 -21.32 17.26
C GLY A 274 13.87 -20.72 17.85
N ASP A 275 15.03 -21.18 17.38
CA ASP A 275 16.35 -20.68 17.82
C ASP A 275 16.74 -19.34 17.18
N ASP A 276 16.03 -18.92 16.13
CA ASP A 276 16.33 -17.66 15.44
C ASP A 276 15.69 -16.47 16.16
N THR A 277 16.47 -15.40 16.31
CA THR A 277 16.00 -14.16 16.95
C THR A 277 15.58 -13.09 15.96
N VAL A 278 15.73 -13.33 14.65
CA VAL A 278 15.40 -12.37 13.59
C VAL A 278 14.72 -13.07 12.42
N ARG A 279 13.64 -12.46 11.93
CA ARG A 279 12.84 -12.91 10.78
C ARG A 279 12.72 -11.79 9.75
N TYR A 280 12.40 -12.16 8.52
CA TYR A 280 12.29 -11.22 7.40
C TYR A 280 10.93 -11.36 6.74
N PHE A 281 10.27 -10.24 6.50
CA PHE A 281 8.93 -10.20 5.95
C PHE A 281 8.89 -9.35 4.71
N LYS A 282 8.12 -9.78 3.72
CA LYS A 282 7.93 -9.07 2.47
C LYS A 282 6.78 -8.08 2.60
N TYR A 283 6.97 -6.85 2.13
CA TYR A 283 5.87 -5.91 1.93
C TYR A 283 5.00 -6.36 0.76
N GLU A 284 3.70 -6.46 1.00
CA GLU A 284 2.73 -6.89 0.01
C GLU A 284 1.53 -5.94 0.03
N PRO A 285 0.85 -5.74 -1.12
CA PRO A 285 -0.32 -4.87 -1.19
C PRO A 285 -1.38 -5.23 -0.14
N ILE A 286 -2.01 -4.21 0.44
CA ILE A 286 -3.09 -4.43 1.43
C ILE A 286 -4.41 -4.55 0.68
N LYS A 287 -5.13 -5.66 0.90
CA LYS A 287 -6.51 -5.84 0.43
C LYS A 287 -7.46 -5.18 1.44
N TRP A 288 -8.37 -4.35 0.95
CA TRP A 288 -9.38 -3.66 1.75
C TRP A 288 -10.77 -4.07 1.31
N ARG A 289 -11.67 -4.34 2.26
CA ARG A 289 -13.11 -4.53 2.01
C ARG A 289 -13.81 -3.18 2.04
N VAL A 290 -14.67 -2.94 1.06
CA VAL A 290 -15.52 -1.75 0.98
C VAL A 290 -16.75 -1.92 1.87
N LEU A 291 -16.86 -1.14 2.94
CA LEU A 291 -18.01 -1.17 3.86
C LEU A 291 -19.12 -0.20 3.44
N ASP A 292 -18.75 0.95 2.87
CA ASP A 292 -19.70 1.95 2.38
C ASP A 292 -19.07 2.80 1.27
N ILE A 293 -19.90 3.22 0.31
CA ILE A 293 -19.59 4.15 -0.75
C ILE A 293 -20.64 5.25 -0.76
N ASN A 294 -20.16 6.48 -0.60
CA ASN A 294 -20.94 7.69 -0.77
C ASN A 294 -20.21 8.66 -1.70
N GLY A 295 -20.61 8.69 -2.98
CA GLY A 295 -19.92 9.46 -4.01
C GLY A 295 -18.50 8.95 -4.21
N THR A 296 -17.49 9.81 -4.01
CA THR A 296 -16.07 9.41 -4.06
C THR A 296 -15.53 8.94 -2.71
N ASN A 297 -16.33 8.97 -1.64
CA ASN A 297 -15.90 8.51 -0.33
C ASN A 297 -16.14 7.01 -0.20
N ALA A 298 -15.09 6.22 0.00
CA ALA A 298 -15.20 4.80 0.34
C ALA A 298 -14.72 4.56 1.78
N LEU A 299 -15.59 4.04 2.65
CA LEU A 299 -15.16 3.48 3.92
C LEU A 299 -14.62 2.08 3.70
N LEU A 300 -13.40 1.85 4.16
CA LEU A 300 -12.66 0.63 3.97
C LEU A 300 -12.25 0.02 5.31
N ILE A 301 -12.22 -1.31 5.38
CA ILE A 301 -11.56 -2.05 6.45
C ILE A 301 -10.57 -3.06 5.86
N ALA A 302 -9.42 -3.25 6.51
CA ALA A 302 -8.45 -4.24 6.06
C ALA A 302 -9.08 -5.64 6.02
N ASP A 303 -8.86 -6.38 4.93
CA ASP A 303 -9.39 -7.73 4.75
C ASP A 303 -8.82 -8.71 5.79
N LYS A 304 -7.51 -8.59 6.02
CA LYS A 304 -6.76 -9.28 7.07
C LYS A 304 -6.25 -8.28 8.09
N ALA A 305 -6.02 -8.72 9.33
CA ALA A 305 -5.30 -7.91 10.29
C ALA A 305 -3.86 -7.68 9.80
N LEU A 306 -3.30 -6.52 10.15
CA LEU A 306 -2.04 -6.05 9.57
C LEU A 306 -0.89 -6.01 10.58
N ASP A 307 -1.18 -5.84 11.87
CA ASP A 307 -0.17 -5.88 12.94
C ASP A 307 -0.76 -6.46 14.24
N ASP A 308 0.08 -6.68 15.25
CA ASP A 308 -0.33 -6.83 16.65
C ASP A 308 0.19 -5.62 17.42
N GLN A 309 -0.69 -4.92 18.12
CA GLN A 309 -0.33 -3.81 18.98
C GLN A 309 -1.23 -3.77 20.21
N LYS A 310 -0.65 -3.38 21.35
CA LYS A 310 -1.43 -3.03 22.54
C LYS A 310 -2.33 -1.83 22.21
N TYR A 311 -3.59 -1.88 22.64
CA TYR A 311 -4.48 -0.72 22.54
C TYR A 311 -3.88 0.52 23.25
N SER A 312 -3.32 0.30 24.44
CA SER A 312 -2.54 1.27 25.19
C SER A 312 -1.33 0.63 25.86
N ASN A 313 -0.21 1.35 25.99
CA ASN A 313 1.01 0.79 26.58
C ASN A 313 1.05 0.81 28.12
N THR A 314 0.05 1.40 28.78
CA THR A 314 0.00 1.52 30.24
C THR A 314 -1.21 0.79 30.80
N ASP A 315 -1.05 0.22 32.00
CA ASP A 315 -2.16 -0.25 32.82
C ASP A 315 -2.83 0.94 33.53
N ALA A 316 -3.66 1.66 32.76
CA ALA A 316 -4.38 2.84 33.21
C ALA A 316 -5.68 3.01 32.43
N SER A 317 -6.59 3.81 32.98
CA SER A 317 -7.78 4.26 32.25
C SER A 317 -7.40 4.97 30.96
N VAL A 318 -8.07 4.61 29.86
CA VAL A 318 -7.74 5.11 28.53
C VAL A 318 -9.00 5.23 27.67
N THR A 319 -9.00 6.21 26.78
CA THR A 319 -10.02 6.43 25.74
C THR A 319 -9.36 6.33 24.37
N TRP A 320 -10.14 6.28 23.28
CA TRP A 320 -9.56 6.31 21.92
C TRP A 320 -8.69 7.56 21.71
N GLU A 321 -9.14 8.71 22.18
CA GLU A 321 -8.42 9.99 22.06
C GLU A 321 -7.00 9.93 22.63
N THR A 322 -6.82 9.20 23.74
CA THR A 322 -5.60 9.22 24.55
C THR A 322 -4.76 7.94 24.46
N CYS A 323 -5.20 6.94 23.68
CA CYS A 323 -4.49 5.67 23.56
C CYS A 323 -3.28 5.75 22.63
N THR A 324 -2.29 4.87 22.87
CA THR A 324 -1.11 4.79 22.01
C THR A 324 -1.43 4.18 20.64
N MET A 325 -2.46 3.34 20.52
CA MET A 325 -2.92 2.78 19.24
C MET A 325 -3.29 3.88 18.24
N ARG A 326 -4.07 4.88 18.65
CA ARG A 326 -4.46 6.02 17.81
C ARG A 326 -3.23 6.78 17.31
N SER A 327 -2.29 7.06 18.22
CA SER A 327 -1.03 7.75 17.90
C SER A 327 -0.15 6.94 16.95
N TRP A 328 -0.03 5.63 17.18
CA TRP A 328 0.72 4.73 16.31
C TRP A 328 0.08 4.55 14.93
N LEU A 329 -1.26 4.50 14.83
CA LEU A 329 -1.94 4.41 13.54
C LEU A 329 -1.68 5.64 12.67
N ASN A 330 -1.72 6.85 13.27
CA ASN A 330 -1.71 8.12 12.54
C ASN A 330 -0.36 8.88 12.59
N GLY A 331 0.62 8.40 13.35
CA GLY A 331 1.92 9.04 13.50
C GLY A 331 1.90 10.32 14.33
N TYR A 332 1.06 10.38 15.37
CA TYR A 332 0.98 11.52 16.27
C TYR A 332 2.14 11.57 17.27
N ASP A 333 2.48 12.77 17.71
CA ASP A 333 3.52 12.98 18.72
C ASP A 333 3.04 12.64 20.14
N SER A 334 3.93 12.83 21.12
CA SER A 334 3.70 12.50 22.52
C SER A 334 2.57 13.28 23.19
N LEU A 335 2.07 14.38 22.60
CA LEU A 335 0.98 15.17 23.17
C LEU A 335 -0.39 14.51 22.98
N TYR A 336 -0.50 13.52 22.09
CA TYR A 336 -1.76 12.88 21.72
C TYR A 336 -2.01 11.56 22.43
N ASN A 337 -1.18 11.17 23.39
CA ASN A 337 -1.40 9.96 24.19
C ASN A 337 -0.96 10.15 25.64
N SER A 338 -1.64 9.44 26.54
CA SER A 338 -1.38 9.50 27.99
C SER A 338 -0.02 8.95 28.39
N SER A 339 0.62 8.17 27.50
CA SER A 339 1.95 7.58 27.73
C SER A 339 3.11 8.52 27.38
N SER A 340 2.85 9.73 26.87
CA SER A 340 3.86 10.67 26.36
C SER A 340 4.83 10.05 25.34
N ARG A 341 4.36 9.08 24.54
CA ARG A 341 5.17 8.39 23.52
C ARG A 341 5.07 9.07 22.17
N ASP A 342 6.21 9.32 21.53
CA ASP A 342 6.27 9.95 20.20
C ASP A 342 6.23 8.90 19.10
N TYR A 343 5.20 8.95 18.24
CA TYR A 343 5.02 8.05 17.10
C TYR A 343 5.27 8.72 15.75
N THR A 344 5.86 9.92 15.69
CA THR A 344 6.11 10.64 14.42
C THR A 344 7.01 9.86 13.45
N ASN A 345 7.86 8.98 13.97
CA ASN A 345 8.85 8.22 13.19
C ASN A 345 8.57 6.70 13.11
N LEU A 346 7.75 6.15 14.02
CA LEU A 346 7.45 4.71 14.10
C LEU A 346 5.93 4.50 14.06
N ASN A 347 5.30 4.54 12.88
CA ASN A 347 3.85 4.52 12.78
C ASN A 347 3.34 3.78 11.55
N PHE A 348 2.11 3.27 11.65
CA PHE A 348 1.47 2.51 10.60
C PHE A 348 1.29 3.34 9.32
N ILE A 349 0.75 4.57 9.40
CA ILE A 349 0.41 5.35 8.20
C ILE A 349 1.62 5.64 7.29
N ASN A 350 2.81 5.88 7.86
CA ASN A 350 4.02 6.12 7.09
C ASN A 350 4.64 4.81 6.54
N TYR A 351 4.43 3.70 7.24
CA TYR A 351 4.91 2.38 6.79
C TYR A 351 4.03 1.80 5.68
N ALA A 352 2.72 1.97 5.82
CA ALA A 352 1.73 1.36 4.94
C ALA A 352 1.50 2.14 3.64
N PHE A 353 1.67 3.46 3.66
CA PHE A 353 1.27 4.34 2.56
C PHE A 353 2.36 5.32 2.18
N THR A 354 2.55 5.52 0.88
CA THR A 354 3.35 6.60 0.31
C THR A 354 2.72 7.97 0.58
N SER A 355 3.47 9.05 0.38
CA SER A 355 2.95 10.42 0.56
C SER A 355 1.71 10.70 -0.27
N SER A 356 1.68 10.25 -1.53
CA SER A 356 0.52 10.41 -2.42
C SER A 356 -0.70 9.62 -1.95
N GLU A 357 -0.50 8.37 -1.50
CA GLU A 357 -1.58 7.56 -0.93
C GLU A 357 -2.13 8.20 0.35
N ARG A 358 -1.27 8.71 1.25
CA ARG A 358 -1.71 9.44 2.45
C ARG A 358 -2.55 10.68 2.15
N SER A 359 -2.34 11.32 1.00
CA SER A 359 -3.17 12.44 0.53
C SER A 359 -4.57 12.00 0.11
N ALA A 360 -4.73 10.77 -0.40
CA ALA A 360 -6.04 10.21 -0.77
C ALA A 360 -6.84 9.69 0.44
N ILE A 361 -6.19 9.43 1.59
CA ILE A 361 -6.88 9.06 2.83
C ILE A 361 -7.50 10.32 3.45
N LYS A 362 -8.81 10.33 3.64
CA LYS A 362 -9.52 11.47 4.22
C LYS A 362 -9.32 11.53 5.73
N THR A 363 -9.06 12.73 6.24
CA THR A 363 -9.21 13.01 7.66
C THR A 363 -10.70 13.03 7.97
N THR A 364 -11.13 12.22 8.93
CA THR A 364 -12.54 11.98 9.23
C THR A 364 -12.80 12.29 10.70
N GLU A 365 -13.98 12.87 10.99
CA GLU A 365 -14.47 12.93 12.36
C GLU A 365 -14.81 11.52 12.84
N VAL A 366 -14.13 11.06 13.90
CA VAL A 366 -14.34 9.75 14.51
C VAL A 366 -15.13 9.95 15.78
N VAL A 367 -16.38 9.50 15.78
CA VAL A 367 -17.32 9.68 16.89
C VAL A 367 -17.09 8.61 17.97
N ASN A 368 -16.62 9.01 19.15
CA ASN A 368 -16.24 8.10 20.24
C ASN A 368 -17.37 7.95 21.27
N ASP A 369 -18.45 7.29 20.84
CA ASP A 369 -19.59 6.98 21.72
C ASP A 369 -19.17 6.12 22.92
N ASP A 370 -19.93 6.29 24.01
CA ASP A 370 -19.84 5.44 25.20
C ASP A 370 -20.16 3.97 24.87
N ASN A 371 -19.61 3.06 25.67
CA ASN A 371 -19.89 1.64 25.55
C ASN A 371 -21.41 1.38 25.59
N ILE A 372 -21.91 0.55 24.65
CA ILE A 372 -23.34 0.31 24.46
C ILE A 372 -24.00 -0.34 25.70
N SER A 373 -23.32 -1.29 26.32
CA SER A 373 -23.86 -2.14 27.39
C SER A 373 -23.70 -1.52 28.79
N TYR A 374 -22.59 -0.81 29.01
CA TYR A 374 -22.13 -0.39 30.33
C TYR A 374 -22.09 1.13 30.51
N GLY A 375 -22.15 1.90 29.42
CA GLY A 375 -22.06 3.37 29.49
C GLY A 375 -20.68 3.87 29.93
N THR A 376 -19.63 3.07 29.74
CA THR A 376 -18.25 3.53 29.95
C THR A 376 -17.93 4.63 28.95
N GLU A 377 -17.38 5.75 29.44
CA GLU A 377 -17.10 6.92 28.61
C GLU A 377 -16.14 6.63 27.45
N GLY A 378 -16.55 6.94 26.23
CA GLY A 378 -15.74 6.75 25.01
C GLY A 378 -14.61 7.77 24.82
N GLY A 379 -14.73 8.92 25.50
CA GLY A 379 -13.85 10.09 25.35
C GLY A 379 -14.33 11.05 24.27
N ASN A 380 -13.53 12.09 23.99
CA ASN A 380 -13.93 13.08 22.99
C ASN A 380 -13.86 12.49 21.57
N ASN A 381 -14.71 13.01 20.67
CA ASN A 381 -14.56 12.77 19.24
C ASN A 381 -13.20 13.25 18.74
N THR A 382 -12.65 12.54 17.77
CA THR A 382 -11.31 12.81 17.21
C THR A 382 -11.38 13.10 15.72
N SER A 383 -10.24 13.52 15.14
CA SER A 383 -10.11 13.75 13.71
C SER A 383 -8.92 12.96 13.19
N ASP A 384 -9.20 11.80 12.62
CA ASP A 384 -8.19 10.78 12.32
C ASP A 384 -8.27 10.36 10.84
N LYS A 385 -7.14 9.94 10.26
CA LYS A 385 -7.08 9.36 8.91
C LYS A 385 -7.32 7.85 8.94
N ILE A 386 -6.77 7.20 9.97
CA ILE A 386 -6.86 5.76 10.18
C ILE A 386 -7.39 5.52 11.59
N PHE A 387 -8.35 4.61 11.71
CA PHE A 387 -9.02 4.31 12.97
C PHE A 387 -9.39 2.84 13.06
N LEU A 388 -9.90 2.41 14.21
CA LEU A 388 -10.55 1.11 14.37
C LEU A 388 -12.07 1.33 14.37
N LEU A 389 -12.85 0.34 13.93
CA LEU A 389 -14.31 0.44 14.03
C LEU A 389 -14.76 0.47 15.50
N SER A 390 -15.88 1.13 15.77
CA SER A 390 -16.58 1.09 17.06
C SER A 390 -17.57 -0.07 17.15
N GLU A 391 -18.10 -0.30 18.36
CA GLU A 391 -19.26 -1.15 18.59
C GLU A 391 -20.43 -0.83 17.65
N ASN A 392 -20.80 0.45 17.51
CA ASN A 392 -21.88 0.89 16.62
C ASN A 392 -21.58 0.63 15.14
N GLU A 393 -20.33 0.41 14.75
CA GLU A 393 -19.95 0.11 13.37
C GLU A 393 -19.84 -1.40 13.11
N VAL A 394 -19.87 -2.24 14.15
CA VAL A 394 -19.77 -3.70 14.03
C VAL A 394 -20.98 -4.47 14.56
N TYR A 395 -21.84 -3.85 15.39
CA TYR A 395 -23.14 -4.40 15.80
C TYR A 395 -24.12 -3.33 16.30
N ASN A 396 -25.31 -3.78 16.73
CA ASN A 396 -26.37 -3.01 17.40
C ASN A 396 -26.98 -1.80 16.65
N SER A 397 -26.44 -1.39 15.50
CA SER A 397 -26.91 -0.22 14.75
C SER A 397 -27.35 -0.57 13.33
N SER A 398 -28.07 0.35 12.68
CA SER A 398 -28.35 0.27 11.24
C SER A 398 -27.08 0.38 10.39
N THR A 399 -26.07 1.10 10.88
CA THR A 399 -24.77 1.27 10.22
C THR A 399 -24.04 -0.08 10.13
N ALA A 400 -23.93 -0.80 11.25
CA ALA A 400 -23.32 -2.13 11.28
C ALA A 400 -24.03 -3.11 10.33
N ILE A 401 -25.36 -3.08 10.29
CA ILE A 401 -26.16 -3.89 9.37
C ILE A 401 -25.83 -3.55 7.91
N SER A 402 -25.73 -2.27 7.57
CA SER A 402 -25.38 -1.84 6.21
C SER A 402 -23.98 -2.27 5.78
N TYR A 403 -23.06 -2.42 6.74
CA TYR A 403 -21.70 -2.93 6.49
C TYR A 403 -21.65 -4.45 6.34
N GLY A 404 -22.75 -5.15 6.61
CA GLY A 404 -22.86 -6.60 6.51
C GLY A 404 -22.76 -7.35 7.83
N PHE A 405 -22.74 -6.66 8.97
CA PHE A 405 -22.66 -7.31 10.27
C PHE A 405 -24.05 -7.52 10.87
N VAL A 406 -24.26 -8.61 11.60
CA VAL A 406 -25.55 -8.85 12.25
C VAL A 406 -25.75 -7.92 13.45
N LYS A 407 -26.99 -7.75 13.90
CA LYS A 407 -27.29 -6.85 15.02
C LYS A 407 -26.76 -7.37 16.36
N SER A 408 -26.79 -8.68 16.57
CA SER A 408 -26.43 -9.29 17.86
C SER A 408 -24.92 -9.33 18.05
N SER A 409 -24.44 -8.89 19.22
CA SER A 409 -23.05 -9.08 19.64
C SER A 409 -22.70 -10.55 19.86
N SER A 410 -23.69 -11.38 20.20
CA SER A 410 -23.47 -12.76 20.63
C SER A 410 -23.51 -13.81 19.52
N THR A 411 -23.76 -13.39 18.29
CA THR A 411 -23.77 -14.27 17.14
C THR A 411 -22.33 -14.47 16.65
N TYR A 412 -21.96 -15.72 16.36
CA TYR A 412 -20.67 -16.09 15.75
C TYR A 412 -20.58 -15.66 14.28
N ASP A 413 -20.64 -14.35 14.06
CA ASP A 413 -20.83 -13.73 12.77
C ASP A 413 -19.59 -13.91 11.88
N GLU A 414 -19.75 -14.76 10.86
CA GLU A 414 -18.75 -14.98 9.81
C GLU A 414 -18.22 -13.66 9.20
N ALA A 415 -19.07 -12.63 9.09
CA ALA A 415 -18.69 -11.34 8.51
C ALA A 415 -17.65 -10.59 9.35
N ARG A 416 -17.68 -10.76 10.68
CA ARG A 416 -16.78 -10.08 11.62
C ARG A 416 -15.43 -10.78 11.79
N ARG A 417 -15.33 -12.04 11.40
CA ARG A 417 -14.07 -12.80 11.46
C ARG A 417 -13.00 -12.11 10.61
N CYS A 418 -11.77 -12.18 11.08
CA CYS A 418 -10.62 -11.56 10.45
C CYS A 418 -9.47 -12.55 10.41
N LYS A 419 -8.89 -12.78 9.23
CA LYS A 419 -7.68 -13.58 9.10
C LYS A 419 -6.44 -12.77 9.50
N SER A 420 -5.40 -13.44 9.97
CA SER A 420 -4.09 -12.86 10.28
C SER A 420 -3.04 -13.22 9.22
N SER A 421 -2.16 -12.27 8.87
CA SER A 421 -0.96 -12.58 8.09
C SER A 421 0.09 -13.31 8.96
N THR A 422 1.13 -13.86 8.34
CA THR A 422 2.23 -14.48 9.11
C THR A 422 3.01 -13.44 9.90
N TYR A 423 3.16 -12.22 9.38
CA TYR A 423 3.73 -11.10 10.13
C TYR A 423 2.94 -10.80 11.42
N VAL A 424 1.61 -10.73 11.34
CA VAL A 424 0.76 -10.49 12.52
C VAL A 424 0.92 -11.56 13.59
N LYS A 425 1.01 -12.83 13.17
CA LYS A 425 1.30 -13.94 14.09
C LYS A 425 2.68 -13.80 14.73
N ALA A 426 3.69 -13.41 13.95
CA ALA A 426 5.03 -13.17 14.46
C ALA A 426 5.10 -12.02 15.46
N MET A 427 4.23 -11.01 15.31
CA MET A 427 4.10 -9.89 16.24
C MET A 427 3.40 -10.28 17.56
N GLY A 428 2.58 -11.33 17.58
CA GLY A 428 1.99 -11.86 18.82
C GLY A 428 0.59 -12.46 18.68
N ALA A 429 -0.12 -12.13 17.59
CA ALA A 429 -1.53 -12.49 17.51
C ALA A 429 -1.75 -13.98 17.34
N TYR A 430 -2.83 -14.46 17.92
CA TYR A 430 -3.19 -15.88 17.91
C TYR A 430 -4.05 -16.28 16.71
N GLY A 431 -3.81 -17.48 16.18
CA GLY A 431 -4.72 -18.19 15.26
C GLY A 431 -4.77 -17.68 13.82
N SER A 432 -5.34 -18.47 12.92
CA SER A 432 -5.62 -18.06 11.52
C SER A 432 -6.69 -16.99 11.46
N ASN A 433 -7.82 -17.17 12.16
CA ASN A 433 -8.70 -16.08 12.53
C ASN A 433 -8.22 -15.48 13.85
N CYS A 434 -7.94 -14.19 13.85
CA CYS A 434 -7.43 -13.48 15.02
C CYS A 434 -8.54 -12.67 15.69
N THR A 435 -8.38 -12.53 17.00
CA THR A 435 -9.09 -11.53 17.83
C THR A 435 -8.56 -10.13 17.49
N TRP A 436 -9.45 -9.15 17.30
CA TRP A 436 -9.05 -7.79 16.89
C TRP A 436 -9.77 -6.68 17.63
N TRP A 437 -9.05 -5.58 17.86
CA TRP A 437 -9.50 -4.44 18.65
C TRP A 437 -10.61 -3.62 18.00
N LEU A 438 -11.54 -3.11 18.80
CA LEU A 438 -12.40 -1.97 18.49
C LEU A 438 -11.88 -0.73 19.20
N ARG A 439 -12.26 0.46 18.72
CA ARG A 439 -11.94 1.73 19.42
C ARG A 439 -12.85 2.04 20.60
N SER A 440 -14.00 1.36 20.68
CA SER A 440 -14.93 1.56 21.79
C SER A 440 -14.37 1.01 23.10
N PRO A 441 -14.64 1.66 24.25
CA PRO A 441 -14.30 1.10 25.55
C PRO A 441 -15.14 -0.16 25.83
N GLY A 442 -14.65 -1.00 26.75
CA GLY A 442 -15.41 -2.11 27.32
C GLY A 442 -16.24 -1.71 28.54
N ALA A 443 -16.45 -2.65 29.46
CA ALA A 443 -17.21 -2.48 30.70
C ALA A 443 -16.52 -1.57 31.74
N SER A 444 -15.27 -1.19 31.50
CA SER A 444 -14.55 -0.16 32.25
C SER A 444 -13.51 0.52 31.37
N SER A 445 -13.02 1.69 31.81
CA SER A 445 -12.00 2.47 31.11
C SER A 445 -10.63 1.80 30.96
N HIS A 446 -10.43 0.61 31.56
CA HIS A 446 -9.19 -0.17 31.43
C HIS A 446 -9.29 -1.26 30.34
N ILE A 447 -10.46 -1.42 29.73
CA ILE A 447 -10.78 -2.45 28.75
C ILE A 447 -11.18 -1.76 27.45
N ALA A 448 -10.72 -2.27 26.32
CA ALA A 448 -11.25 -1.92 25.01
C ALA A 448 -12.11 -3.08 24.50
N ALA A 449 -13.23 -2.76 23.85
CA ALA A 449 -14.05 -3.77 23.21
C ALA A 449 -13.29 -4.41 22.05
N TYR A 450 -13.64 -5.65 21.71
CA TYR A 450 -12.96 -6.41 20.67
C TYR A 450 -13.89 -7.43 20.03
N VAL A 451 -13.49 -7.91 18.86
CA VAL A 451 -14.14 -9.00 18.14
C VAL A 451 -13.28 -10.24 18.27
N ASP A 452 -13.87 -11.35 18.70
CA ASP A 452 -13.17 -12.62 18.85
C ASP A 452 -13.00 -13.38 17.52
N TYR A 453 -12.17 -14.41 17.52
CA TYR A 453 -11.81 -15.19 16.32
C TYR A 453 -13.01 -15.82 15.59
N ASP A 454 -14.15 -15.99 16.27
CA ASP A 454 -15.40 -16.54 15.73
C ASP A 454 -16.44 -15.49 15.32
N GLY A 455 -16.16 -14.20 15.55
CA GLY A 455 -17.04 -13.06 15.24
C GLY A 455 -17.95 -12.62 16.39
N TYR A 456 -17.81 -13.22 17.57
CA TYR A 456 -18.46 -12.75 18.80
C TYR A 456 -17.84 -11.42 19.27
N ILE A 457 -18.65 -10.54 19.86
CA ILE A 457 -18.17 -9.25 20.39
C ILE A 457 -18.09 -9.29 21.90
N HIS A 458 -16.95 -8.92 22.43
CA HIS A 458 -16.70 -8.85 23.86
C HIS A 458 -16.38 -7.42 24.28
N ASP A 459 -17.08 -6.99 25.33
CA ASP A 459 -16.91 -5.70 26.00
C ASP A 459 -16.67 -5.87 27.52
N ARG A 460 -17.08 -7.01 28.10
CA ARG A 460 -17.13 -7.19 29.56
C ARG A 460 -15.87 -7.72 30.23
N PHE A 461 -15.20 -8.67 29.58
CA PHE A 461 -14.10 -9.43 30.18
C PHE A 461 -12.77 -9.01 29.54
N ASN A 462 -11.66 -9.64 29.96
CA ASN A 462 -10.38 -9.50 29.27
C ASN A 462 -10.57 -9.48 27.75
N PRO A 463 -9.78 -8.69 27.02
CA PRO A 463 -8.50 -8.15 27.43
C PRO A 463 -8.53 -6.71 27.93
N PHE A 464 -7.68 -6.43 28.90
CA PHE A 464 -7.29 -5.06 29.24
C PHE A 464 -6.63 -4.38 28.04
N ALA A 465 -6.69 -3.05 28.00
CA ALA A 465 -6.10 -2.23 26.93
C ALA A 465 -4.60 -2.51 26.67
N TYR A 466 -3.87 -3.08 27.63
CA TYR A 466 -2.46 -3.40 27.50
C TYR A 466 -2.16 -4.86 27.10
N ALA A 467 -3.19 -5.66 26.78
CA ALA A 467 -3.02 -7.02 26.28
C ALA A 467 -2.23 -7.07 24.97
N THR A 468 -1.58 -8.20 24.74
CA THR A 468 -0.43 -8.33 23.82
C THR A 468 -0.68 -9.27 22.63
N ASP A 469 -1.86 -9.87 22.55
CA ASP A 469 -2.20 -10.96 21.63
C ASP A 469 -3.39 -10.64 20.73
N LEU A 470 -3.65 -9.34 20.51
CA LEU A 470 -4.77 -8.84 19.74
C LEU A 470 -4.30 -8.07 18.52
N ALA A 471 -4.89 -8.45 17.39
CA ALA A 471 -4.52 -7.92 16.11
C ALA A 471 -5.16 -6.55 15.84
N VAL A 472 -4.49 -5.77 15.00
CA VAL A 472 -4.97 -4.49 14.50
C VAL A 472 -5.61 -4.70 13.13
N ARG A 473 -6.90 -4.35 13.04
CA ARG A 473 -7.66 -4.32 11.79
C ARG A 473 -8.08 -2.88 11.47
N PRO A 474 -7.21 -2.10 10.80
CA PRO A 474 -7.48 -0.69 10.56
C PRO A 474 -8.62 -0.48 9.56
N ALA A 475 -9.29 0.66 9.72
CA ALA A 475 -10.27 1.22 8.80
C ALA A 475 -9.85 2.64 8.40
N LEU A 476 -10.26 3.06 7.21
CA LEU A 476 -10.00 4.40 6.68
C LEU A 476 -11.04 4.82 5.65
N HIS A 477 -11.15 6.13 5.43
CA HIS A 477 -11.90 6.68 4.31
C HIS A 477 -10.95 7.00 3.15
N LEU A 478 -11.17 6.37 1.99
CA LEU A 478 -10.41 6.64 0.77
C LEU A 478 -11.20 7.56 -0.16
N ASP A 479 -10.54 8.56 -0.72
CA ASP A 479 -11.07 9.35 -1.82
C ASP A 479 -10.84 8.65 -3.16
N LEU A 480 -11.90 8.03 -3.69
CA LEU A 480 -11.90 7.30 -4.95
C LEU A 480 -11.64 8.17 -6.18
N SER A 481 -11.62 9.51 -6.05
CA SER A 481 -11.19 10.40 -7.13
C SER A 481 -9.70 10.24 -7.47
N TYR A 482 -8.88 9.71 -6.56
CA TYR A 482 -7.49 9.34 -6.79
C TYR A 482 -7.39 7.96 -7.44
N SER A 483 -8.03 7.78 -8.61
CA SER A 483 -8.21 6.49 -9.28
C SER A 483 -6.91 5.75 -9.64
N ASP A 484 -5.78 6.46 -9.68
CA ASP A 484 -4.47 5.89 -10.03
C ASP A 484 -3.74 5.29 -8.83
N LEU A 485 -4.22 5.55 -7.60
CA LEU A 485 -3.56 5.11 -6.36
C LEU A 485 -4.11 3.79 -5.81
N TYR A 486 -5.24 3.31 -6.29
CA TYR A 486 -5.84 2.04 -5.88
C TYR A 486 -6.24 1.22 -7.10
N SER A 487 -6.48 -0.07 -6.90
CA SER A 487 -7.03 -0.95 -7.95
C SER A 487 -8.09 -1.88 -7.39
N TYR A 488 -9.05 -2.29 -8.20
CA TYR A 488 -10.08 -3.25 -7.79
C TYR A 488 -9.45 -4.63 -7.54
N ALA A 489 -9.77 -5.24 -6.40
CA ALA A 489 -9.16 -6.46 -5.88
C ALA A 489 -10.14 -7.66 -5.87
N GLY A 490 -11.19 -7.59 -6.68
CA GLY A 490 -12.20 -8.65 -6.71
C GLY A 490 -13.20 -8.53 -5.56
N THR A 491 -13.70 -9.67 -5.10
CA THR A 491 -14.64 -9.74 -3.99
C THR A 491 -14.21 -10.73 -2.93
N VAL A 492 -14.60 -10.48 -1.69
CA VAL A 492 -14.47 -11.41 -0.57
C VAL A 492 -15.85 -11.60 0.05
N SER A 493 -16.21 -12.84 0.36
CA SER A 493 -17.47 -13.14 1.06
C SER A 493 -17.23 -13.64 2.48
N SER A 494 -18.28 -13.58 3.32
CA SER A 494 -18.23 -13.99 4.73
C SER A 494 -17.90 -15.47 4.94
N ASP A 495 -18.20 -16.35 3.98
CA ASP A 495 -17.74 -17.76 3.99
C ASP A 495 -16.26 -17.94 3.62
N GLY A 496 -15.55 -16.85 3.34
CA GLY A 496 -14.16 -16.88 2.88
C GLY A 496 -13.99 -17.17 1.39
N SER A 497 -15.07 -17.27 0.61
CA SER A 497 -14.96 -17.36 -0.85
C SER A 497 -14.45 -16.04 -1.43
N GLU A 498 -13.47 -16.13 -2.32
CA GLU A 498 -12.89 -15.00 -3.04
C GLU A 498 -13.13 -15.15 -4.55
N ASP A 499 -13.53 -14.06 -5.21
CA ASP A 499 -13.51 -13.94 -6.66
C ASP A 499 -12.33 -13.04 -7.02
N ASN A 500 -11.18 -13.68 -7.29
CA ASN A 500 -9.95 -13.01 -7.66
C ASN A 500 -9.93 -12.85 -9.20
N LEU A 501 -9.79 -11.61 -9.66
CA LEU A 501 -9.75 -11.24 -11.08
C LEU A 501 -8.57 -11.87 -11.85
#